data_AF-A0A4U2E562-F1
#
_entry.id   AF-A0A4U2E562-F1
#
_cell.length_a   1.000
_cell.length_b   1.000
_cell.length_c   1.000
_cell.angle_alpha   90.00
_cell.angle_beta   90.00
_cell.angle_gamma   90.00
#
_symmetry.space_group_name_H-M   'P 1'
#
loop_
_entity.id
_entity.type
_entity.pdbx_description
1 polymer ?
#
loop_
_entity_poly.entity_id
_entity_poly.type
_entity_poly.pdbx_seq_one_letter_code
_entity_poly.pdbx_strand_id
1 'polypeptide(L)'
;MKRFWIINLVLFQATWVCSAFFTAQAPFVTPLIVVVHFLLSPTRSSDLKILVLLPLGLLLDSLMLHFGIFAVDSEIANQSWFPVWLICLWIMFLISFNHSLNWLLKCSKVILFVIGFVAGTSSYWGGIKAGALLTTWPDASVLAALAISWGILLPLLVAVYSNLVQPKMATTR
;
A
#
# COMPACT_ATOMS: atom_id res chain seq x y z
N MET A 1 -0.25 -1.75 -24.03
CA MET A 1 1.20 -2.07 -23.90
C MET A 1 1.37 -3.34 -23.05
N LYS A 2 1.68 -4.50 -23.64
CA LYS A 2 1.70 -5.82 -22.95
C LYS A 2 2.67 -5.92 -21.75
N ARG A 3 3.54 -4.91 -21.53
CA ARG A 3 4.61 -4.92 -20.52
C ARG A 3 4.49 -3.81 -19.46
N PHE A 4 3.37 -3.08 -19.41
CA PHE A 4 3.20 -1.97 -18.46
C PHE A 4 3.31 -2.41 -16.99
N TRP A 5 3.01 -3.68 -16.68
CA TRP A 5 3.20 -4.25 -15.34
C TRP A 5 4.64 -4.10 -14.81
N ILE A 6 5.66 -4.12 -15.67
CA ILE A 6 7.07 -3.89 -15.27
C ILE A 6 7.27 -2.44 -14.86
N ILE A 7 6.74 -1.50 -15.65
CA ILE A 7 6.82 -0.06 -15.34
C ILE A 7 6.13 0.21 -14.01
N ASN A 8 4.90 -0.30 -13.83
CA ASN A 8 4.19 -0.17 -12.57
C ASN A 8 4.96 -0.78 -11.39
N LEU A 9 5.56 -1.97 -11.55
CA LEU A 9 6.38 -2.59 -10.52
C LEU A 9 7.56 -1.69 -10.13
N VAL A 10 8.29 -1.16 -11.11
CA VAL A 10 9.43 -0.25 -10.87
C VAL A 10 8.97 1.03 -10.17
N LEU A 11 7.88 1.65 -10.60
CA LEU A 11 7.36 2.86 -9.96
C LEU A 11 6.88 2.59 -8.53
N PHE A 12 6.24 1.44 -8.28
CA PHE A 12 5.82 1.06 -6.93
C PHE A 12 7.03 0.84 -6.00
N GLN A 13 8.04 0.10 -6.47
CA GLN A 13 9.27 -0.11 -5.71
C GLN A 13 10.06 1.19 -5.51
N ALA A 14 10.12 2.07 -6.52
CA ALA A 14 10.74 3.39 -6.39
C ALA A 14 10.02 4.26 -5.36
N THR A 15 8.69 4.18 -5.30
CA THR A 15 7.90 4.86 -4.26
C THR A 15 8.28 4.33 -2.88
N TRP A 16 8.37 3.00 -2.71
CA TRP A 16 8.76 2.38 -1.44
C TRP A 16 10.18 2.76 -1.02
N VAL A 17 11.16 2.65 -1.93
CA VAL A 17 12.57 3.01 -1.66
C VAL A 17 12.70 4.49 -1.29
N CYS A 18 11.99 5.36 -2.01
CA CYS A 18 11.99 6.80 -1.71
C CYS A 18 11.41 7.07 -0.31
N SER A 19 10.27 6.47 0.01
CA SER A 19 9.64 6.58 1.33
C SER A 19 10.51 6.03 2.46
N ALA A 20 11.25 4.95 2.23
CA ALA A 20 12.03 4.27 3.27
C ALA A 20 13.41 4.91 3.52
N PHE A 21 14.12 5.28 2.46
CA PHE A 21 15.52 5.72 2.57
C PHE A 21 15.73 7.22 2.30
N PHE A 22 14.73 7.88 1.73
CA PHE A 22 14.77 9.31 1.37
C PHE A 22 13.54 10.03 1.94
N THR A 23 13.16 9.68 3.18
CA THR A 23 11.91 10.08 3.84
C THR A 23 11.69 11.60 3.85
N ALA A 24 12.76 12.39 4.00
CA ALA A 24 12.68 13.86 3.99
C ALA A 24 12.32 14.44 2.61
N GLN A 25 12.68 13.76 1.52
CA GLN A 25 12.40 14.15 0.14
C GLN A 25 11.12 13.49 -0.39
N ALA A 26 10.72 12.37 0.19
CA ALA A 26 9.60 11.56 -0.26
C ALA A 26 8.28 12.34 -0.42
N PRO A 27 7.91 13.30 0.46
CA PRO A 27 6.71 14.12 0.28
C PRO A 27 6.61 14.85 -1.06
N PHE A 28 7.74 15.16 -1.68
CA PHE A 28 7.81 15.87 -2.97
C PHE A 28 7.99 14.90 -4.13
N VAL A 29 8.74 13.81 -3.93
CA VAL A 29 9.10 12.86 -4.99
C VAL A 29 7.98 11.84 -5.24
N THR A 30 7.36 11.28 -4.20
CA THR A 30 6.35 10.23 -4.38
C THR A 30 5.08 10.71 -5.10
N PRO A 31 4.59 11.96 -4.94
CA PRO A 31 3.50 12.46 -5.77
C PRO A 31 3.88 12.55 -7.25
N LEU A 32 5.13 12.91 -7.57
CA LEU A 32 5.61 12.93 -8.96
C LEU A 32 5.63 11.52 -9.55
N ILE A 33 6.03 10.52 -8.77
CA ILE A 33 5.98 9.11 -9.20
C ILE A 33 4.54 8.67 -9.50
N VAL A 34 3.57 9.05 -8.66
CA VAL A 34 2.15 8.79 -8.89
C VAL A 34 1.67 9.47 -10.18
N VAL A 35 2.04 10.73 -10.40
CA VAL A 35 1.72 11.45 -11.65
C VAL A 35 2.32 10.73 -12.86
N VAL A 36 3.59 10.33 -12.80
CA VAL A 36 4.25 9.57 -13.87
C VAL A 36 3.53 8.25 -14.15
N HIS A 37 3.10 7.51 -13.11
CA HIS A 37 2.28 6.31 -13.30
C HIS A 37 1.01 6.63 -14.10
N PHE A 38 0.26 7.66 -13.70
CA PHE A 38 -0.99 8.01 -14.41
C PHE A 38 -0.73 8.53 -15.82
N LEU A 39 0.35 9.27 -16.07
CA LEU A 39 0.72 9.70 -17.43
C LEU A 39 1.02 8.50 -18.35
N LEU A 40 1.70 7.48 -17.83
CA LEU A 40 2.10 6.30 -18.60
C LEU A 40 1.05 5.19 -18.64
N SER A 41 0.11 5.18 -17.69
CA SER A 41 -0.85 4.08 -17.51
C SER A 41 -1.80 3.95 -18.71
N PRO A 42 -1.94 2.74 -19.28
CA PRO A 42 -2.92 2.46 -20.33
C PRO A 42 -4.35 2.34 -19.77
N THR A 43 -4.54 2.26 -18.44
CA THR A 43 -5.84 1.98 -17.80
C THR A 43 -6.17 2.98 -16.68
N ARG A 44 -5.92 4.27 -16.92
CA ARG A 44 -6.12 5.37 -15.94
C ARG A 44 -7.47 5.32 -15.22
N SER A 45 -8.56 5.06 -15.93
CA SER A 45 -9.89 4.97 -15.33
C SER A 45 -10.04 3.79 -14.36
N SER A 46 -9.42 2.65 -14.64
CA SER A 46 -9.40 1.50 -13.71
C SER A 46 -8.53 1.80 -12.49
N ASP A 47 -7.40 2.48 -12.72
CA ASP A 47 -6.48 2.92 -11.66
C ASP A 47 -7.14 3.94 -10.73
N LEU A 48 -8.00 4.83 -11.23
CA LEU A 48 -8.78 5.74 -10.38
C LEU A 48 -9.89 5.02 -9.61
N LYS A 49 -10.58 4.06 -10.24
CA LYS A 49 -11.70 3.33 -9.61
C LYS A 49 -11.27 2.57 -8.36
N ILE A 50 -10.11 1.92 -8.38
CA ILE A 50 -9.61 1.16 -7.23
C ILE A 50 -9.28 2.05 -6.02
N LEU A 51 -9.03 3.36 -6.22
CA LEU A 51 -8.73 4.29 -5.13
C LEU A 51 -9.92 4.53 -4.18
N VAL A 52 -11.11 4.04 -4.49
CA VAL A 52 -12.22 3.97 -3.51
C VAL A 52 -11.85 3.15 -2.27
N LEU A 53 -10.84 2.26 -2.36
CA LEU A 53 -10.32 1.48 -1.25
C LEU A 53 -9.23 2.20 -0.43
N LEU A 54 -8.73 3.34 -0.91
CA LEU A 54 -7.69 4.11 -0.24
C LEU A 54 -8.02 4.44 1.23
N PRO A 55 -9.26 4.83 1.59
CA PRO A 55 -9.61 5.12 2.97
C PRO A 55 -9.38 3.95 3.94
N LEU A 56 -9.48 2.69 3.49
CA LEU A 56 -9.24 1.53 4.36
C LEU A 56 -7.78 1.41 4.77
N GLY A 57 -6.86 1.65 3.84
CA GLY A 57 -5.42 1.64 4.12
C GLY A 57 -5.00 2.81 5.01
N LEU A 58 -5.48 4.01 4.69
CA LEU A 58 -5.21 5.21 5.50
C LEU A 58 -5.79 5.11 6.90
N LEU A 59 -6.98 4.50 7.06
CA LEU A 59 -7.56 4.24 8.37
C LEU A 59 -6.70 3.27 9.18
N LEU A 60 -6.20 2.18 8.56
CA LEU A 60 -5.32 1.25 9.26
C LEU A 60 -4.09 1.96 9.80
N ASP A 61 -3.38 2.70 8.95
CA ASP A 61 -2.17 3.42 9.37
C ASP A 61 -2.46 4.52 10.38
N SER A 62 -3.58 5.22 10.24
CA SER A 62 -4.00 6.24 11.21
C SER A 62 -4.27 5.62 12.58
N LEU A 63 -4.89 4.44 12.64
CA LEU A 63 -5.07 3.71 13.90
C LEU A 63 -3.73 3.25 14.48
N MET A 64 -2.82 2.75 13.65
CA MET A 64 -1.48 2.34 14.11
C MET A 64 -0.67 3.51 14.67
N LEU A 65 -0.72 4.67 14.02
CA LEU A 65 -0.11 5.91 14.51
C LEU A 65 -0.78 6.39 15.80
N HIS A 66 -2.12 6.36 15.85
CA HIS A 66 -2.89 6.82 17.02
C HIS A 66 -2.61 5.97 18.27
N PHE A 67 -2.53 4.64 18.13
CA PHE A 67 -2.20 3.74 19.23
C PHE A 67 -0.68 3.66 19.50
N GLY A 68 0.14 4.34 18.71
CA GLY A 68 1.59 4.29 18.83
C GLY A 68 2.14 2.88 18.62
N ILE A 69 1.65 2.16 17.61
CA ILE A 69 2.29 0.90 17.17
C ILE A 69 3.60 1.24 16.46
N PHE A 70 3.55 2.25 15.60
CA PHE A 70 4.71 2.96 15.08
C PHE A 70 4.43 4.45 15.10
N ALA A 71 5.48 5.26 14.97
CA ALA A 71 5.42 6.70 14.90
C ALA A 71 6.17 7.22 13.67
N VAL A 72 5.84 8.44 13.26
CA VAL A 72 6.58 9.18 12.23
C VAL A 72 7.16 10.41 12.89
N ASP A 73 8.47 10.59 12.75
CA ASP A 73 9.14 11.80 13.21
C ASP A 73 8.90 12.93 12.20
N SER A 74 8.36 14.06 12.68
CA SER A 74 8.02 15.20 11.84
C SER A 74 9.23 15.90 11.22
N GLU A 75 10.40 15.84 11.88
CA GLU A 75 11.64 16.40 11.33
C GLU A 75 12.16 15.51 10.20
N ILE A 76 12.16 14.20 10.40
CA ILE A 76 12.59 13.22 9.39
C ILE A 76 11.65 13.24 8.18
N ALA A 77 10.33 13.31 8.41
CA ALA A 77 9.33 13.33 7.36
C ALA A 77 9.12 14.70 6.71
N ASN A 78 9.74 15.76 7.26
CA ASN A 78 9.57 17.15 6.81
C ASN A 78 8.09 17.58 6.74
N GLN A 79 7.26 17.06 7.65
CA GLN A 79 5.81 17.26 7.70
C GLN A 79 5.27 17.04 9.13
N SER A 80 4.25 17.80 9.52
CA SER A 80 3.59 17.67 10.84
C SER A 80 2.21 17.02 10.79
N TRP A 81 1.77 16.57 9.62
CA TRP A 81 0.49 15.89 9.39
C TRP A 81 0.72 14.47 8.84
N PHE A 82 -0.37 13.75 8.54
CA PHE A 82 -0.28 12.40 7.99
C PHE A 82 0.66 12.37 6.77
N PRO A 83 1.66 11.47 6.72
CA PRO A 83 2.75 11.61 5.76
C PRO A 83 2.28 11.43 4.32
N VAL A 84 2.56 12.42 3.47
CA VAL A 84 2.16 12.38 2.05
C VAL A 84 2.77 11.18 1.34
N TRP A 85 4.01 10.82 1.68
CA TRP A 85 4.68 9.66 1.10
C TRP A 85 3.99 8.33 1.43
N LEU A 86 3.34 8.23 2.59
CA LEU A 86 2.59 7.04 2.99
C LEU A 86 1.27 6.94 2.22
N ILE A 87 0.62 8.08 1.98
CA ILE A 87 -0.56 8.16 1.09
C ILE A 87 -0.18 7.72 -0.32
N CYS A 88 0.92 8.24 -0.88
CA CYS A 88 1.39 7.87 -2.21
C CYS A 88 1.76 6.39 -2.30
N LEU A 89 2.36 5.82 -1.25
CA LEU A 89 2.68 4.40 -1.18
C LEU A 89 1.40 3.54 -1.23
N TRP A 90 0.35 3.93 -0.50
CA TRP A 90 -0.97 3.28 -0.56
C TRP A 90 -1.61 3.37 -1.95
N ILE A 91 -1.56 4.54 -2.58
CA ILE A 91 -2.05 4.74 -3.96
C ILE A 91 -1.33 3.78 -4.90
N MET A 92 0.01 3.76 -4.89
CA MET A 92 0.82 2.91 -5.76
C MET A 92 0.60 1.41 -5.48
N PHE A 93 0.41 1.02 -4.23
CA PHE A 93 0.08 -0.35 -3.85
C PHE A 93 -1.28 -0.78 -4.42
N LEU A 94 -2.33 0.03 -4.22
CA LEU A 94 -3.68 -0.28 -4.71
C LEU A 94 -3.71 -0.37 -6.24
N ILE A 95 -3.21 0.64 -6.96
CA ILE A 95 -3.24 0.61 -8.43
C ILE A 95 -2.41 -0.55 -9.01
N SER A 96 -1.43 -1.08 -8.26
CA SER A 96 -0.68 -2.25 -8.68
C SER A 96 -1.54 -3.51 -8.80
N PHE A 97 -2.73 -3.59 -8.19
CA PHE A 97 -3.68 -4.70 -8.41
C PHE A 97 -4.22 -4.75 -9.86
N ASN A 98 -4.24 -3.61 -10.57
CA ASN A 98 -4.54 -3.59 -12.01
C ASN A 98 -3.37 -4.12 -12.86
N HIS A 99 -2.17 -4.20 -12.29
CA HIS A 99 -0.92 -4.34 -13.03
C HIS A 99 0.01 -5.40 -12.42
N SER A 100 1.10 -5.00 -11.75
CA SER A 100 2.15 -5.89 -11.25
C SER A 100 1.70 -6.88 -10.16
N LEU A 101 0.64 -6.54 -9.43
CA LEU A 101 0.05 -7.37 -8.37
C LEU A 101 -1.29 -8.00 -8.78
N ASN A 102 -1.65 -7.97 -10.07
CA ASN A 102 -2.91 -8.55 -10.54
C ASN A 102 -3.05 -10.05 -10.25
N TRP A 103 -1.93 -10.75 -10.12
CA TRP A 103 -1.91 -12.17 -9.78
C TRP A 103 -2.52 -12.47 -8.39
N LEU A 104 -2.52 -11.51 -7.46
CA LEU A 104 -3.15 -11.67 -6.14
C LEU A 104 -4.65 -11.95 -6.24
N LEU A 105 -5.32 -11.46 -7.28
CA LEU A 105 -6.76 -11.67 -7.49
C LEU A 105 -7.12 -13.14 -7.76
N LYS A 106 -6.13 -13.95 -8.12
CA LYS A 106 -6.28 -15.38 -8.42
C LYS A 106 -5.94 -16.26 -7.22
N CYS A 107 -5.43 -15.68 -6.13
CA CYS A 107 -5.04 -16.41 -4.94
C CYS A 107 -6.24 -16.72 -4.04
N SER A 108 -6.17 -17.85 -3.30
CA SER A 108 -7.16 -18.16 -2.28
C SER A 108 -7.04 -17.20 -1.09
N LYS A 109 -8.11 -17.07 -0.29
CA LYS A 109 -8.13 -16.21 0.91
C LYS A 109 -7.02 -16.57 1.92
N VAL A 110 -6.70 -17.86 2.04
CA VAL A 110 -5.62 -18.35 2.91
C VAL A 110 -4.25 -17.92 2.40
N ILE A 111 -4.01 -18.03 1.08
CA ILE A 111 -2.76 -17.57 0.47
C ILE A 111 -2.62 -16.06 0.64
N LEU A 112 -3.69 -15.30 0.41
CA LEU A 112 -3.71 -13.85 0.62
C LEU A 112 -3.43 -13.47 2.07
N PHE A 113 -3.97 -14.23 3.04
CA PHE A 113 -3.68 -14.00 4.46
C PHE A 113 -2.19 -14.19 4.74
N VAL A 114 -1.60 -15.29 4.28
CA VAL A 114 -0.16 -15.56 4.49
C VAL A 114 0.72 -14.51 3.79
N ILE A 115 0.38 -14.13 2.55
CA ILE A 115 1.11 -13.08 1.84
C ILE A 115 1.01 -11.75 2.59
N GLY A 116 -0.17 -11.34 3.05
CA GLY A 116 -0.36 -10.12 3.82
C GLY A 116 0.44 -10.15 5.12
N PHE A 117 0.30 -11.24 5.87
CA PHE A 117 0.99 -11.50 7.14
C PHE A 117 2.51 -11.37 7.00
N VAL A 118 3.11 -11.88 5.91
CA VAL A 118 4.55 -11.83 5.70
C VAL A 118 4.99 -10.54 4.99
N ALA A 119 4.45 -10.28 3.80
CA ALA A 119 4.93 -9.20 2.93
C ALA A 119 4.53 -7.81 3.45
N GLY A 120 3.31 -7.66 3.97
CA GLY A 120 2.85 -6.41 4.59
C GLY A 120 3.70 -6.06 5.80
N THR A 121 3.88 -7.01 6.71
CA THR A 121 4.76 -6.86 7.89
C THR A 121 6.19 -6.53 7.50
N SER A 122 6.76 -7.28 6.55
CA SER A 122 8.15 -7.06 6.11
C SER A 122 8.35 -5.68 5.51
N SER A 123 7.35 -5.13 4.81
CA SER A 123 7.41 -3.78 4.24
C SER A 123 7.51 -2.70 5.33
N TYR A 124 6.64 -2.77 6.35
CA TYR A 124 6.65 -1.79 7.45
C TYR A 124 7.87 -1.96 8.34
N TRP A 125 8.25 -3.21 8.62
CA TRP A 125 9.47 -3.50 9.36
C TRP A 125 10.73 -3.01 8.63
N GLY A 126 10.75 -3.11 7.29
CA GLY A 126 11.77 -2.52 6.45
C GLY A 126 11.82 -1.00 6.59
N GLY A 127 10.67 -0.32 6.56
CA GLY A 127 10.58 1.13 6.80
C GLY A 127 11.07 1.55 8.19
N ILE A 128 10.77 0.75 9.22
CA ILE A 128 11.28 0.95 10.58
C ILE A 128 12.82 0.81 10.61
N LYS A 129 13.37 -0.25 10.02
CA LYS A 129 14.82 -0.47 10.00
C LYS A 129 15.57 0.52 9.10
N ALA A 130 14.89 1.11 8.12
CA ALA A 130 15.42 2.21 7.30
C ALA A 130 15.34 3.57 8.01
N GLY A 131 14.65 3.68 9.15
CA GLY A 131 14.49 4.93 9.91
C GLY A 131 13.38 5.84 9.41
N ALA A 132 12.55 5.39 8.47
CA ALA A 132 11.37 6.15 8.00
C ALA A 132 10.22 6.15 9.01
N LEU A 133 10.14 5.07 9.80
CA LEU A 133 9.20 4.90 10.90
C LEU A 133 9.97 4.58 12.18
N LEU A 134 9.40 4.95 13.32
CA LEU A 134 9.95 4.64 14.64
C LEU A 134 9.04 3.65 15.36
N THR A 135 9.62 2.77 16.17
CA THR A 135 8.84 1.90 17.06
C THR A 135 8.65 2.57 18.41
N THR A 136 7.42 2.51 18.88
CA THR A 136 7.00 3.04 20.20
C THR A 136 6.59 1.91 21.14
N TRP A 137 6.22 0.75 20.59
CA TRP A 137 5.99 -0.50 21.32
C TRP A 137 7.20 -1.44 21.21
N PRO A 138 7.29 -2.49 22.05
CA PRO A 138 8.29 -3.54 21.88
C PRO A 138 8.20 -4.21 20.50
N ASP A 139 9.35 -4.53 19.89
CA ASP A 139 9.48 -5.07 18.53
C ASP A 139 8.54 -6.26 18.25
N ALA A 140 8.42 -7.19 19.20
CA ALA A 140 7.54 -8.37 19.05
C ALA A 140 6.06 -7.97 18.95
N SER A 141 5.62 -6.98 19.72
CA SER A 141 4.24 -6.47 19.69
C SER A 141 3.95 -5.71 18.40
N VAL A 142 4.91 -4.92 17.90
CA VAL A 142 4.79 -4.23 16.61
C VAL A 142 4.67 -5.23 15.47
N LEU A 143 5.57 -6.22 15.42
CA LEU A 143 5.54 -7.28 14.41
C LEU A 143 4.23 -8.07 14.44
N ALA A 144 3.75 -8.45 15.63
CA ALA A 144 2.48 -9.16 15.77
C ALA A 144 1.29 -8.32 15.29
N ALA A 145 1.24 -7.04 15.66
CA ALA A 145 0.17 -6.14 15.23
C ALA A 145 0.17 -5.97 13.70
N LEU A 146 1.34 -5.69 13.10
CA LEU A 146 1.48 -5.59 11.65
C LEU A 146 1.05 -6.88 10.93
N ALA A 147 1.48 -8.04 11.43
CA ALA A 147 1.20 -9.32 10.80
C ALA A 147 -0.28 -9.70 10.84
N ILE A 148 -0.94 -9.48 11.98
CA ILE A 148 -2.38 -9.71 12.10
C ILE A 148 -3.15 -8.72 11.22
N SER A 149 -2.83 -7.43 11.30
CA SER A 149 -3.51 -6.40 10.52
C SER A 149 -3.39 -6.62 9.02
N TRP A 150 -2.16 -6.86 8.51
CA TRP A 150 -1.96 -7.08 7.08
C TRP A 150 -2.47 -8.44 6.61
N GLY A 151 -2.39 -9.48 7.45
CA GLY A 151 -2.99 -10.78 7.17
C GLY A 151 -4.50 -10.68 6.94
N ILE A 152 -5.19 -9.82 7.68
CA ILE A 152 -6.64 -9.58 7.50
C ILE A 152 -6.90 -8.61 6.34
N LEU A 153 -6.14 -7.52 6.26
CA LEU A 153 -6.41 -6.43 5.33
C LEU A 153 -6.22 -6.85 3.87
N LEU A 154 -5.18 -7.62 3.54
CA LEU A 154 -4.91 -7.98 2.14
C LEU A 154 -6.04 -8.81 1.51
N PRO A 155 -6.52 -9.92 2.14
CA PRO A 155 -7.70 -10.62 1.68
C PRO A 155 -8.94 -9.73 1.53
N LEU A 156 -9.15 -8.80 2.47
CA LEU A 156 -10.28 -7.87 2.43
C LEU A 156 -10.20 -6.95 1.21
N LEU A 157 -9.05 -6.30 0.99
CA LEU A 157 -8.83 -5.43 -0.17
C LEU A 157 -9.05 -6.16 -1.49
N VAL A 158 -8.48 -7.37 -1.63
CA VAL A 158 -8.64 -8.19 -2.84
C VAL A 158 -10.08 -8.62 -3.03
N ALA A 159 -10.79 -9.01 -1.96
CA ALA A 159 -12.18 -9.41 -2.04
C ALA A 159 -13.08 -8.24 -2.46
N VAL A 160 -12.96 -7.06 -1.83
CA VAL A 160 -13.75 -5.88 -2.20
C VAL A 160 -13.43 -5.45 -3.63
N TYR A 161 -12.15 -5.41 -4.00
CA TYR A 161 -11.74 -5.04 -5.35
C TYR A 161 -12.27 -6.01 -6.42
N SER A 162 -12.25 -7.32 -6.16
CA SER A 162 -12.82 -8.31 -7.09
C SER A 162 -14.32 -8.09 -7.32
N ASN A 163 -15.06 -7.66 -6.29
CA ASN A 163 -16.48 -7.29 -6.43
C ASN A 163 -16.70 -5.97 -7.17
N LEU A 164 -15.73 -5.05 -7.16
CA LEU A 164 -15.78 -3.77 -7.90
C LEU A 164 -15.51 -3.97 -9.40
N VAL A 165 -14.66 -4.93 -9.76
CA VAL A 165 -14.25 -5.17 -11.16
C VAL A 165 -15.14 -6.18 -11.87
N GLN A 166 -15.69 -7.17 -11.17
CA GLN A 166 -16.66 -8.07 -11.79
C GLN A 166 -18.01 -7.35 -11.92
N PRO A 167 -18.55 -7.15 -13.13
CA PRO A 167 -19.96 -6.81 -13.25
C PRO A 167 -20.74 -7.98 -12.64
N LYS A 168 -21.59 -7.71 -11.65
CA LYS A 168 -22.60 -8.69 -11.21
C LYS A 168 -23.28 -9.20 -12.47
N MET A 169 -23.02 -10.45 -12.86
CA MET A 169 -23.93 -11.13 -13.77
C MET A 169 -25.25 -11.14 -13.03
N ALA A 170 -26.21 -10.39 -13.55
CA ALA A 170 -27.57 -10.38 -13.04
C ALA A 170 -28.00 -11.84 -12.93
N THR A 171 -28.24 -12.28 -11.70
CA THR A 171 -28.85 -13.56 -11.40
C THR A 171 -30.30 -13.46 -11.87
N THR A 172 -30.53 -13.65 -13.17
CA THR A 172 -31.84 -14.06 -13.68
C THR A 172 -31.94 -15.56 -13.40
N ARG A 173 -32.54 -15.88 -12.25
CA ARG A 173 -33.27 -17.14 -12.05
C ARG A 173 -34.75 -16.84 -12.16
#